data_AF-A0A2B7YF30-F1
#
_entry.id   AF-A0A2B7YF30-F1
#
_cell.length_a   1.000
_cell.length_b   1.000
_cell.length_c   1.000
_cell.angle_alpha   90.00
_cell.angle_beta   90.00
_cell.angle_gamma   90.00
#
_symmetry.space_group_name_H-M   'P 1'
#
loop_
_entity.id
_entity.type
_entity.pdbx_description
1 polymer ?
#
loop_
_entity_poly.entity_id
_entity_poly.type
_entity_poly.pdbx_seq_one_letter_code
_entity_poly.pdbx_strand_id
1 'polypeptide(L)'
;MFKPTPCLNARLRLTTKMVNGGYYKGNRTGNVGFFGPKKGQYFIDWRKVRTYVVPESLSEFKLTPFITKKVEPPKNSLKKAMLAEGREVTGHVSYDGKFFLQQWYRENPEEVDRLMPTDNPEGEPTT
;
A
#
# COMPACT_ATOMS: atom_id res chain seq x y z
N MET A 1 6.56 -39.82 20.39
CA MET A 1 7.11 -38.48 20.73
C MET A 1 8.62 -38.53 20.55
N PHE A 2 9.16 -37.89 19.51
CA PHE A 2 10.59 -37.90 19.21
C PHE A 2 11.34 -37.03 20.23
N LYS A 3 12.27 -37.63 20.98
CA LYS A 3 13.16 -36.91 21.90
C LYS A 3 14.53 -36.76 21.21
N PRO A 4 14.96 -35.54 20.86
CA PRO A 4 16.26 -35.33 20.21
C PRO A 4 17.43 -35.72 21.14
N THR A 5 18.55 -36.12 20.54
CA THR A 5 19.78 -36.51 21.24
C THR A 5 20.35 -35.35 22.07
N PRO A 6 20.98 -35.62 23.23
CA PRO A 6 21.44 -34.59 24.18
C PRO A 6 22.34 -33.51 23.56
N CYS A 7 23.18 -33.89 22.60
CA CYS A 7 24.09 -33.01 21.87
C CYS A 7 23.33 -31.96 21.03
N LEU A 8 22.14 -32.31 20.53
CA LEU A 8 21.30 -31.44 19.72
C LEU A 8 20.56 -30.41 20.60
N ASN A 9 20.15 -30.79 21.81
CA ASN A 9 19.48 -29.89 22.77
C ASN A 9 20.35 -28.72 23.22
N ALA A 10 21.68 -28.84 23.21
CA ALA A 10 22.59 -27.82 23.70
C ALA A 10 22.79 -26.62 22.74
N ARG A 11 22.36 -26.71 21.47
CA ARG A 11 22.59 -25.67 20.44
C ARG A 11 21.31 -25.11 19.81
N LEU A 12 20.13 -25.44 20.35
CA LEU A 12 18.87 -24.89 19.86
C LEU A 12 18.70 -23.45 20.37
N ARG A 13 18.14 -22.58 19.51
CA ARG A 13 17.83 -21.20 19.89
C ARG A 13 16.77 -21.20 20.99
N LEU A 14 17.05 -20.49 22.08
CA LEU A 14 16.10 -20.34 23.19
C LEU A 14 14.77 -19.76 22.70
N THR A 15 13.69 -20.37 23.15
CA THR A 15 12.31 -19.88 23.00
C THR A 15 11.76 -19.50 24.36
N THR A 16 10.61 -18.82 24.37
CA THR A 16 9.96 -18.33 25.60
C THR A 16 9.59 -19.44 26.59
N LYS A 17 9.52 -20.71 26.15
CA LYS A 17 9.09 -21.86 26.98
C LYS A 17 10.24 -22.75 27.45
N MET A 18 11.47 -22.42 27.08
CA MET A 18 12.65 -23.25 27.39
C MET A 18 13.37 -22.84 28.68
N VAL A 19 13.06 -21.66 29.22
CA VAL A 19 13.75 -21.08 30.38
C VAL A 19 12.70 -20.51 31.36
N ASN A 20 13.04 -20.49 32.66
CA ASN A 20 12.18 -19.98 33.72
C ASN A 20 12.23 -18.43 33.81
N GLY A 21 11.83 -17.88 34.95
CA GLY A 21 11.67 -16.44 35.19
C GLY A 21 12.86 -15.59 34.76
N GLY A 22 12.56 -14.41 34.21
CA GLY A 22 13.54 -13.41 33.76
C GLY A 22 13.82 -13.44 32.25
N TYR A 23 13.53 -14.54 31.54
CA TYR A 23 13.68 -14.60 30.09
C TYR A 23 12.41 -14.11 29.36
N TYR A 24 12.40 -12.85 28.92
CA TYR A 24 11.37 -12.32 28.04
C TYR A 24 11.85 -12.30 26.58
N LYS A 25 11.05 -12.86 25.67
CA LYS A 25 11.28 -12.80 24.22
C LYS A 25 9.97 -12.45 23.52
N GLY A 26 9.95 -11.32 22.82
CA GLY A 26 8.75 -10.81 22.16
C GLY A 26 8.39 -11.54 20.86
N ASN A 27 7.12 -11.41 20.45
CA ASN A 27 6.54 -12.03 19.25
C ASN A 27 6.30 -11.04 18.09
N ARG A 28 7.04 -9.93 18.04
CA ARG A 28 6.88 -8.85 17.04
C ARG A 28 5.47 -8.24 17.00
N THR A 29 4.78 -8.21 18.13
CA THR A 29 3.49 -7.51 18.27
C THR A 29 3.62 -6.00 18.06
N GLY A 30 4.85 -5.45 18.11
CA GLY A 30 5.13 -4.03 17.94
C GLY A 30 5.08 -3.27 19.26
N ASN A 31 5.67 -2.08 19.29
CA ASN A 31 5.56 -1.19 20.44
C ASN A 31 4.29 -0.33 20.31
N VAL A 32 3.33 -0.54 21.21
CA VAL A 32 2.03 0.15 21.22
C VAL A 32 1.95 1.26 22.28
N GLY A 33 3.05 1.57 22.96
CA GLY A 33 3.02 2.42 24.15
C GLY A 33 4.38 2.62 24.79
N PHE A 34 4.39 2.80 26.11
CA PHE A 34 5.61 2.95 26.92
C PHE A 34 5.38 2.50 28.37
N PHE A 35 6.47 2.10 29.04
CA PHE A 35 6.43 1.83 30.47
C PHE A 35 6.42 3.13 31.26
N GLY A 36 5.55 3.21 32.26
CA GLY A 36 5.41 4.38 33.11
C GLY A 36 6.57 4.58 34.10
N PRO A 37 6.61 5.72 34.80
CA PRO A 37 7.63 6.00 35.82
C PRO A 37 7.52 5.06 37.04
N LYS A 38 6.34 4.48 37.31
CA LYS A 38 6.16 3.45 38.34
C LYS A 38 6.35 2.06 37.75
N LYS A 39 7.02 1.19 38.51
CA LYS A 39 7.27 -0.20 38.13
C LYS A 39 5.95 -0.93 37.86
N GLY A 40 5.93 -1.72 36.78
CA GLY A 40 4.79 -2.56 36.40
C GLY A 40 3.65 -1.85 35.67
N GLN A 41 3.74 -0.53 35.43
CA GLN A 41 2.73 0.20 34.66
C GLN A 41 3.12 0.28 33.18
N TYR A 42 2.16 0.01 32.29
CA TYR A 42 2.30 0.21 30.85
C TYR A 42 1.16 1.10 30.34
N PHE A 43 1.52 2.18 29.65
CA PHE A 43 0.58 3.14 29.08
C PHE A 43 0.48 2.93 27.58
N ILE A 44 -0.75 2.85 27.06
CA ILE A 44 -1.03 2.67 25.63
C ILE A 44 -1.01 4.02 24.93
N ASP A 45 -0.25 4.12 23.85
CA ASP A 45 -0.24 5.26 22.94
C ASP A 45 -1.14 4.93 21.75
N TRP A 46 -2.38 5.43 21.79
CA TRP A 46 -3.40 5.14 20.78
C TRP A 46 -3.01 5.53 19.36
N ARG A 47 -2.04 6.44 19.18
CA ARG A 47 -1.50 6.83 17.87
C ARG A 47 -0.70 5.71 17.21
N LYS A 48 -0.17 4.77 18.00
CA LYS A 48 0.62 3.61 17.53
C LYS A 48 -0.23 2.34 17.40
N VAL A 49 -1.48 2.38 17.87
CA VAL A 49 -2.39 1.25 17.76
C VAL A 49 -2.86 1.14 16.30
N ARG A 50 -2.59 -0.01 15.68
CA ARG A 50 -3.01 -0.27 14.30
C ARG A 50 -4.50 -0.53 14.26
N THR A 51 -5.19 0.14 13.34
CA THR A 51 -6.60 -0.10 13.01
C THR A 51 -6.71 -0.69 11.61
N TYR A 52 -7.76 -1.48 11.38
CA TYR A 52 -8.10 -1.99 10.05
C TYR A 52 -9.41 -1.31 9.64
N VAL A 53 -9.29 -0.30 8.76
CA VAL A 53 -10.43 0.52 8.35
C VAL A 53 -11.26 -0.26 7.34
N VAL A 54 -12.55 -0.43 7.64
CA VAL A 54 -13.52 -1.07 6.75
C VAL A 54 -14.22 0.04 5.94
N PRO A 55 -14.23 -0.03 4.60
CA PRO A 55 -14.95 0.93 3.78
C PRO A 55 -16.45 0.95 4.07
N GLU A 56 -17.05 2.13 3.92
CA GLU A 56 -18.51 2.28 4.00
C GLU A 56 -19.19 1.51 2.86
N SER A 57 -20.36 0.93 3.12
CA SER A 57 -21.16 0.15 2.17
C SER A 57 -20.48 -1.08 1.55
N LEU A 58 -19.48 -1.67 2.21
CA LEU A 58 -18.82 -2.90 1.75
C LEU A 58 -19.81 -4.07 1.53
N SER A 59 -20.90 -4.12 2.30
CA SER A 59 -21.94 -5.15 2.19
C SER A 59 -22.78 -5.05 0.93
N GLU A 60 -22.89 -3.86 0.34
CA GLU A 60 -23.69 -3.58 -0.87
C GLU A 60 -22.83 -3.60 -2.14
N PHE A 61 -21.52 -3.73 -1.98
CA PHE A 61 -20.57 -3.65 -3.07
C PHE A 61 -20.63 -4.90 -3.96
N LYS A 62 -20.70 -4.68 -5.28
CA LYS A 62 -20.93 -5.76 -6.26
C LYS A 62 -19.68 -6.57 -6.61
N LEU A 63 -18.48 -6.04 -6.34
CA LEU A 63 -17.25 -6.77 -6.67
C LEU A 63 -17.04 -7.92 -5.69
N THR A 64 -16.79 -9.11 -6.26
CA THR A 64 -16.52 -10.32 -5.49
C THR A 64 -15.07 -10.76 -5.73
N PRO A 65 -14.47 -11.59 -4.86
CA PRO A 65 -13.10 -12.06 -5.03
C PRO A 65 -12.89 -12.95 -6.27
N PHE A 66 -13.95 -13.30 -7.00
CA PHE A 66 -13.89 -14.16 -8.17
C PHE A 66 -14.47 -13.46 -9.40
N ILE A 67 -13.93 -13.81 -10.57
CA ILE A 67 -14.41 -13.33 -11.87
C ILE A 67 -14.92 -14.54 -12.66
N THR A 68 -15.92 -14.33 -13.51
CA THR A 68 -16.43 -15.39 -14.39
C THR A 68 -15.37 -15.79 -15.42
N LYS A 69 -15.18 -17.11 -15.64
CA LYS A 69 -14.24 -17.65 -16.64
C LYS A 69 -14.53 -17.24 -18.10
N LYS A 70 -15.71 -16.70 -18.37
CA LYS A 70 -16.10 -16.19 -19.69
C LYS A 70 -15.38 -14.89 -20.06
N VAL A 71 -14.89 -14.16 -19.05
CA VAL A 71 -14.12 -12.93 -19.27
C VAL A 71 -12.67 -13.34 -19.49
N GLU A 72 -12.14 -13.03 -20.68
CA GLU A 72 -10.73 -13.25 -20.98
C GLU A 72 -9.85 -12.26 -20.19
N PRO A 73 -8.71 -12.70 -19.64
CA PRO A 73 -7.78 -11.81 -18.96
C PRO A 73 -7.30 -10.70 -19.90
N PRO A 74 -7.40 -9.42 -19.51
CA PRO A 74 -6.92 -8.33 -20.35
C PRO A 74 -5.40 -8.42 -20.51
N LYS A 75 -4.91 -8.24 -21.74
CA LYS A 75 -3.47 -8.13 -22.02
C LYS A 75 -3.01 -6.76 -21.53
N ASN A 76 -2.29 -6.71 -20.41
CA ASN A 76 -1.83 -5.50 -19.70
C ASN A 76 -0.70 -4.74 -20.42
N SER A 77 -0.68 -4.73 -21.75
CA SER A 77 0.30 -3.98 -22.51
C SER A 77 -0.21 -2.57 -22.76
N LEU A 78 0.24 -1.61 -21.95
CA LEU A 78 0.18 -0.22 -22.39
C LEU A 78 1.12 -0.09 -23.60
N LYS A 79 0.50 -0.01 -24.77
CA LYS A 79 1.20 0.04 -26.05
C LYS A 79 1.47 1.50 -26.38
N LYS A 80 2.74 1.89 -26.45
CA LYS A 80 3.15 3.19 -26.98
C LYS A 80 3.79 2.97 -28.34
N ALA A 81 3.34 3.72 -29.34
CA ALA A 81 4.07 3.84 -30.59
C ALA A 81 5.42 4.54 -30.27
N MET A 82 6.52 3.84 -30.52
CA MET A 82 7.87 4.37 -30.45
C MET A 82 8.44 4.36 -31.87
N LEU A 83 9.08 5.46 -32.27
CA LEU A 83 9.89 5.46 -33.49
C LEU A 83 11.25 4.85 -33.18
N ALA A 84 11.49 3.65 -33.68
CA ALA A 84 12.82 3.04 -33.71
C ALA A 84 13.27 2.98 -35.18
N GLU A 85 14.39 3.62 -35.51
CA GLU A 85 15.00 3.57 -36.86
C GLU A 85 14.03 3.93 -38.01
N GLY A 86 13.18 4.95 -37.83
CA GLY A 86 12.24 5.39 -38.86
C GLY A 86 11.03 4.48 -39.09
N ARG A 87 10.86 3.40 -38.31
CA ARG A 87 9.65 2.58 -38.25
C ARG A 87 8.91 2.79 -36.94
N GLU A 88 7.58 2.84 -37.04
CA GLU A 88 6.70 2.87 -35.88
C GLU A 88 6.62 1.47 -35.27
N VAL A 89 7.28 1.28 -34.14
CA VAL A 89 7.28 0.03 -33.38
C VAL A 89 6.44 0.22 -32.13
N THR A 90 5.45 -0.64 -31.95
CA THR A 90 4.61 -0.61 -30.75
C THR A 90 5.33 -1.32 -29.61
N GLY A 91 5.88 -0.54 -28.67
CA GLY A 91 6.55 -1.05 -27.48
C GLY A 91 5.60 -1.20 -26.29
N HIS A 92 5.89 -2.17 -25.42
CA HIS A 92 5.28 -2.23 -24.10
C HIS A 92 5.94 -1.16 -23.22
N VAL A 93 5.15 -0.29 -22.61
CA VAL A 93 5.66 0.79 -21.74
C VAL A 93 5.10 0.62 -20.33
N SER A 94 5.96 0.80 -19.34
CA SER A 94 5.54 0.89 -17.93
C SER A 94 4.69 2.13 -17.71
N TYR A 95 3.78 2.08 -16.74
CA TYR A 95 2.97 3.24 -16.38
C TYR A 95 3.87 4.41 -15.93
N ASP A 96 3.94 5.46 -16.75
CA ASP A 96 4.81 6.62 -16.54
C ASP A 96 4.03 7.79 -15.91
N GLY A 97 4.70 8.65 -15.15
CA GLY A 97 4.09 9.82 -14.51
C GLY A 97 3.46 10.77 -15.53
N LYS A 98 4.09 10.97 -16.69
CA LYS A 98 3.50 11.79 -17.78
C LYS A 98 2.24 11.16 -18.35
N PHE A 99 2.21 9.83 -18.46
CA PHE A 99 1.04 9.10 -18.93
C PHE A 99 -0.13 9.22 -17.93
N PHE A 100 0.15 9.09 -16.63
CA PHE A 100 -0.82 9.34 -15.58
C PHE A 100 -1.40 10.76 -15.67
N LEU A 101 -0.55 11.78 -15.79
CA LEU A 101 -1.02 13.17 -15.89
C LEU A 101 -1.95 13.34 -17.10
N GLN A 102 -1.56 12.84 -18.28
CA GLN A 102 -2.39 12.92 -19.48
C GLN A 102 -3.76 12.22 -19.29
N GLN A 103 -3.76 11.04 -18.66
CA GLN A 103 -4.99 10.32 -18.35
C GLN A 103 -5.86 11.10 -17.35
N TRP A 104 -5.27 11.63 -16.28
CA TRP A 104 -5.95 12.42 -15.26
C TRP A 104 -6.58 13.69 -15.83
N TYR A 105 -5.84 14.45 -16.65
CA TYR A 105 -6.35 15.64 -17.35
C TYR A 105 -7.58 15.33 -18.21
N ARG A 106 -7.64 14.12 -18.81
CA ARG A 106 -8.74 13.69 -19.66
C ARG A 106 -9.97 13.26 -18.85
N GLU A 107 -9.75 12.56 -17.74
CA GLU A 107 -10.83 11.94 -16.96
C GLU A 107 -11.44 12.88 -15.91
N ASN A 108 -10.74 13.96 -15.52
CA ASN A 108 -11.13 14.86 -14.43
C ASN A 108 -11.15 16.34 -14.84
N PRO A 109 -11.97 16.76 -15.84
CA PRO A 109 -11.98 18.13 -16.33
C PRO A 109 -12.37 19.16 -15.23
N GLU A 110 -13.27 18.81 -14.32
CA GLU A 110 -13.72 19.72 -13.26
C GLU A 110 -12.61 20.10 -12.27
N GLU A 111 -11.71 19.16 -11.96
CA GLU A 111 -10.54 19.44 -11.10
C GLU A 111 -9.49 20.27 -11.85
N VAL A 112 -9.33 20.01 -13.15
CA VAL A 112 -8.41 20.76 -14.03
C VAL A 112 -8.85 22.21 -14.14
N ASP A 113 -10.13 22.46 -14.44
CA ASP A 113 -10.68 23.82 -14.59
C ASP A 113 -10.57 24.62 -13.29
N ARG A 114 -10.68 23.95 -12.13
CA ARG A 114 -10.45 24.59 -10.82
C ARG A 114 -8.98 24.97 -10.61
N LEU A 115 -8.05 24.15 -11.07
CA LEU A 115 -6.61 24.33 -10.86
C LEU A 115 -5.94 25.23 -11.89
N MET A 116 -6.51 25.31 -13.10
CA MET A 116 -6.08 26.16 -14.20
C MET A 116 -7.18 27.18 -14.51
N PRO A 117 -7.31 28.25 -13.71
CA PRO A 117 -8.16 29.36 -14.10
C PRO A 117 -7.72 29.83 -15.48
N THR A 118 -8.62 29.80 -16.44
CA THR A 118 -8.37 30.43 -17.73
C THR A 118 -8.18 31.92 -17.47
N ASP A 119 -6.93 32.39 -17.45
CA ASP A 119 -6.63 33.81 -17.48
C ASP A 119 -7.37 34.40 -18.69
N ASN A 120 -8.35 35.24 -18.41
CA ASN A 120 -9.10 36.00 -19.39
C ASN A 120 -8.13 36.94 -20.12
N PRO A 121 -7.87 36.79 -21.44
CA PRO A 121 -6.96 37.68 -22.16
C PRO A 121 -7.58 39.03 -22.55
N GLU A 122 -8.77 39.39 -22.04
CA GLU A 122 -9.45 40.64 -22.37
C GLU A 122 -9.71 41.47 -21.10
N GLY A 123 -8.67 42.15 -20.64
CA GLY A 123 -8.79 43.27 -19.72
C GLY A 123 -8.96 44.56 -20.51
N GLU A 124 -10.21 44.99 -20.74
CA GLU A 124 -10.50 46.38 -21.09
C GLU A 124 -9.98 47.30 -19.97
N PRO A 125 -9.27 48.40 -20.29
CA PRO A 125 -8.91 49.38 -19.28
C PRO A 125 -10.15 50.18 -18.89
N THR A 126 -10.78 49.85 -17.76
CA THR A 126 -11.73 50.74 -17.11
C THR A 126 -11.00 51.98 -16.60
N THR A 127 -11.36 53.12 -17.19
CA THR A 127 -11.08 54.52 -16.81
C THR A 127 -11.36 54.85 -15.36
#